data_AF-A0A7C1S3X4-F1
#
_entry.id   AF-A0A7C1S3X4-F1
#
_cell.length_a   1.000
_cell.length_b   1.000
_cell.length_c   1.000
_cell.angle_alpha   90.00
_cell.angle_beta   90.00
_cell.angle_gamma   90.00
#
_symmetry.space_group_name_H-M   'P 1'
#
loop_
_entity.id
_entity.type
_entity.pdbx_description
1 polymer ?
#
loop_
_entity_poly.entity_id
_entity_poly.type
_entity_poly.pdbx_seq_one_letter_code
_entity_poly.pdbx_strand_id
1 'polypeptide(L)'
;MKKIFSACLLSLFLLSLMTSPGLSQEASDILKKMVAAQGGEKILEKIEDMTSSGTLELIQMGMTASLTMYKKEPDKVRMDIEMMGMIITQAYDGETAWGVNPQTGSTEEMPEQQAEYMKRNALGVDALIYPEKYG
;
A
#
# COMPACT_ATOMS: atom_id res chain seq x y z
N MET A 1 32.00 52.38 -13.48
CA MET A 1 31.60 51.66 -12.24
C MET A 1 30.08 51.39 -12.17
N LYS A 2 29.19 52.38 -12.31
CA LYS A 2 27.72 52.16 -12.28
C LYS A 2 27.19 51.09 -13.27
N LYS A 3 27.68 51.04 -14.51
CA LYS A 3 27.26 50.06 -15.52
C LYS A 3 27.68 48.62 -15.20
N ILE A 4 28.89 48.44 -14.63
CA ILE A 4 29.40 47.13 -14.21
C ILE A 4 28.65 46.66 -12.96
N PHE A 5 28.36 47.58 -12.02
CA PHE A 5 27.55 47.28 -10.85
C PHE A 5 26.11 46.88 -11.21
N SER A 6 25.51 47.58 -12.19
CA SER A 6 24.18 47.24 -12.71
C SER A 6 24.16 45.89 -13.44
N ALA A 7 25.21 45.56 -14.20
CA ALA A 7 25.35 44.27 -14.86
C ALA A 7 25.51 43.12 -13.86
N CYS A 8 26.30 43.31 -12.79
CA CYS A 8 26.42 42.34 -11.71
C CYS A 8 25.12 42.14 -10.92
N LEU A 9 24.35 43.21 -10.68
CA LEU A 9 23.04 43.11 -10.03
C LEU A 9 22.03 42.33 -10.90
N LEU A 10 22.05 42.59 -12.21
CA LEU A 10 21.17 41.90 -13.16
C LEU A 10 21.52 40.42 -13.28
N SER A 11 22.81 40.08 -13.29
CA SER A 11 23.26 38.68 -13.29
C SER A 11 22.92 37.94 -12.00
N LEU A 12 22.98 38.62 -10.84
CA LEU A 12 22.60 38.01 -9.56
C LEU A 12 21.08 37.77 -9.49
N PHE A 13 20.29 38.69 -10.04
CA PHE A 13 18.83 38.54 -10.16
C PHE A 13 18.45 37.40 -11.12
N LEU A 14 19.13 37.27 -12.25
CA LEU A 14 18.94 36.17 -13.20
C LEU A 14 19.34 34.79 -12.62
N LEU A 15 20.39 34.72 -11.79
CA LEU A 15 20.75 33.48 -11.08
C LEU A 15 19.67 33.08 -10.05
N SER A 16 19.03 34.04 -9.38
CA SER A 16 17.95 33.77 -8.40
C SER A 16 16.64 33.28 -9.04
N LEU A 17 16.44 33.51 -10.35
CA LEU A 17 15.29 32.99 -11.10
C LEU A 17 15.49 31.54 -11.56
N MET A 18 16.72 31.03 -11.53
CA MET A 18 17.05 29.63 -11.88
C MET A 18 16.96 28.69 -10.66
N THR A 19 16.81 29.22 -9.45
CA THR A 19 16.51 28.45 -8.25
C THR A 19 15.00 28.35 -8.05
N SER A 20 14.28 27.78 -9.03
CA SER A 20 13.06 27.07 -8.64
C SER A 20 13.53 25.83 -7.89
N PRO A 21 13.24 25.66 -6.58
CA PRO A 21 13.21 24.30 -6.06
C PRO A 21 12.28 23.56 -7.01
N GLY A 22 12.78 22.52 -7.67
CA GLY A 22 11.94 21.71 -8.55
C GLY A 22 10.69 21.40 -7.76
N LEU A 23 9.53 21.88 -8.25
CA LEU A 23 8.23 21.64 -7.66
C LEU A 23 7.90 20.17 -7.87
N SER A 24 8.64 19.31 -7.16
CA SER A 24 8.28 17.92 -6.97
C SER A 24 6.90 17.95 -6.33
N GLN A 25 5.96 17.18 -6.89
CA GLN A 25 4.66 17.03 -6.25
C GLN A 25 4.89 16.37 -4.89
N GLU A 26 4.24 16.90 -3.86
CA GLU A 26 4.22 16.22 -2.57
C GLU A 26 3.51 14.87 -2.75
N ALA A 27 3.95 13.83 -2.05
CA ALA A 27 3.32 12.51 -2.16
C ALA A 27 1.81 12.57 -1.84
N SER A 28 1.42 13.46 -0.93
CA SER A 28 0.03 13.75 -0.58
C SER A 28 -0.80 14.28 -1.76
N ASP A 29 -0.22 15.09 -2.65
CA ASP A 29 -0.91 15.60 -3.84
C ASP A 29 -1.17 14.49 -4.87
N ILE A 30 -0.23 13.54 -4.99
CA ILE A 30 -0.38 12.38 -5.86
C ILE A 30 -1.48 11.46 -5.31
N LEU A 31 -1.48 11.18 -4.01
CA LEU A 31 -2.49 10.36 -3.35
C LEU A 31 -3.89 10.97 -3.51
N LYS A 32 -4.05 12.28 -3.28
CA LYS A 32 -5.32 12.98 -3.48
C LYS A 32 -5.84 12.85 -4.91
N LYS A 33 -4.97 12.99 -5.92
CA LYS A 33 -5.35 12.80 -7.33
C LYS A 33 -5.78 11.37 -7.62
N MET A 34 -5.08 10.39 -7.06
CA MET A 34 -5.43 8.97 -7.21
C MET A 34 -6.79 8.66 -6.57
N VAL A 35 -7.02 9.12 -5.33
CA VAL A 35 -8.31 8.96 -4.63
C VAL A 35 -9.43 9.62 -5.43
N ALA A 36 -9.22 10.84 -5.94
CA ALA A 36 -10.18 11.52 -6.81
C ALA A 36 -10.47 10.72 -8.09
N ALA A 37 -9.45 10.15 -8.73
CA ALA A 37 -9.60 9.33 -9.94
C ALA A 37 -10.33 7.99 -9.68
N GLN A 38 -10.24 7.46 -8.46
CA GLN A 38 -10.94 6.23 -8.05
C GLN A 38 -12.41 6.46 -7.64
N GLY A 39 -12.89 7.70 -7.63
CA GLY A 39 -14.28 8.05 -7.27
C GLY A 39 -14.41 8.99 -6.07
N GLY A 40 -13.30 9.33 -5.42
CA GLY A 40 -13.25 10.26 -4.28
C GLY A 40 -13.52 9.59 -2.93
N GLU A 41 -13.10 10.27 -1.87
CA GLU A 41 -13.12 9.80 -0.47
C GLU A 41 -14.49 9.25 -0.07
N LYS A 42 -15.57 10.01 -0.28
CA LYS A 42 -16.93 9.60 0.13
C LYS A 42 -17.45 8.31 -0.50
N ILE A 43 -16.93 7.92 -1.67
CA ILE A 43 -17.30 6.65 -2.31
C ILE A 43 -16.44 5.53 -1.71
N LEU A 44 -15.14 5.77 -1.59
CA LEU A 44 -14.19 4.81 -1.05
C LEU A 44 -14.45 4.49 0.43
N GLU A 45 -14.84 5.47 1.25
CA GLU A 45 -15.24 5.30 2.66
C GLU A 45 -16.39 4.32 2.87
N LYS A 46 -17.21 4.08 1.84
CA LYS A 46 -18.34 3.15 1.92
C LYS A 46 -17.94 1.70 1.67
N ILE A 47 -16.69 1.45 1.30
CA ILE A 47 -16.17 0.10 1.08
C ILE A 47 -15.81 -0.48 2.44
N GLU A 48 -16.65 -1.37 2.95
CA GLU A 48 -16.43 -2.04 4.24
C GLU A 48 -15.69 -3.37 4.09
N ASP A 49 -15.98 -4.09 3.00
CA ASP A 49 -15.46 -5.42 2.71
C ASP A 49 -15.02 -5.50 1.25
N MET A 50 -13.89 -6.17 1.01
CA MET A 50 -13.37 -6.43 -0.34
C MET A 50 -13.03 -7.91 -0.48
N THR A 51 -13.39 -8.49 -1.63
CA THR A 51 -12.92 -9.81 -2.05
C THR A 51 -12.20 -9.67 -3.37
N SER A 52 -11.00 -10.22 -3.46
CA SER A 52 -10.17 -10.24 -4.67
C SER A 52 -9.75 -11.68 -4.94
N SER A 53 -9.88 -12.12 -6.19
CA SER A 53 -9.40 -13.43 -6.62
C SER A 53 -8.41 -13.31 -7.76
N GLY A 54 -7.50 -14.27 -7.87
CA GLY A 54 -6.48 -14.28 -8.91
C GLY A 54 -5.80 -15.62 -9.05
N THR A 55 -4.94 -15.71 -10.07
CA THR A 55 -4.08 -16.87 -10.32
C THR A 55 -2.64 -16.45 -10.08
N LEU A 56 -1.92 -17.22 -9.29
CA LEU A 56 -0.48 -17.09 -9.05
C LEU A 56 0.26 -18.08 -9.94
N GLU A 57 1.26 -17.60 -10.69
CA GLU A 57 2.18 -18.45 -11.44
C GLU A 57 3.50 -18.60 -10.68
N LEU A 58 3.77 -19.81 -10.20
CA LEU A 58 5.02 -20.18 -9.55
C LEU A 58 6.00 -20.66 -10.61
N ILE A 59 6.59 -19.71 -11.33
CA ILE A 59 7.43 -19.96 -12.52
C ILE A 59 8.54 -20.99 -12.25
N GLN A 60 9.20 -20.91 -11.08
CA GLN A 60 10.30 -21.81 -10.73
C GLN A 60 9.86 -23.28 -10.59
N MET A 61 8.59 -23.51 -10.23
CA MET A 61 8.02 -24.85 -10.07
C MET A 61 7.17 -25.27 -11.27
N GLY A 62 6.96 -24.39 -12.25
CA GLY A 62 6.09 -24.65 -13.40
C GLY A 62 4.63 -24.89 -13.01
N MET A 63 4.17 -24.26 -11.93
CA MET A 63 2.86 -24.51 -11.31
C MET A 63 2.01 -23.25 -11.22
N THR A 64 0.69 -23.44 -11.15
CA THR A 64 -0.26 -22.37 -10.86
C THR A 64 -0.99 -22.64 -9.53
N ALA A 65 -1.38 -21.57 -8.86
CA ALA A 65 -2.22 -21.60 -7.66
C ALA A 65 -3.34 -20.56 -7.79
N SER A 66 -4.51 -20.82 -7.21
CA SER A 66 -5.56 -19.83 -7.05
C SER A 66 -5.36 -19.07 -5.74
N LEU A 67 -5.60 -17.76 -5.77
CA LEU A 67 -5.57 -16.87 -4.62
C LEU A 67 -6.96 -16.29 -4.44
N THR A 68 -7.48 -16.31 -3.21
CA THR A 68 -8.60 -15.46 -2.79
C THR A 68 -8.21 -14.67 -1.55
N MET A 69 -8.35 -13.35 -1.62
CA MET A 69 -8.08 -12.43 -0.53
C MET A 69 -9.39 -11.77 -0.11
N TYR A 70 -9.63 -11.76 1.20
CA TYR A 70 -10.72 -11.07 1.86
C TYR A 70 -10.13 -9.98 2.73
N LYS A 71 -10.61 -8.75 2.59
CA LYS A 71 -10.26 -7.63 3.46
C LYS A 71 -11.54 -7.06 4.07
N LYS A 72 -11.45 -6.66 5.32
CA LYS A 72 -12.52 -5.98 6.06
C LYS A 72 -11.91 -4.82 6.84
N GLU A 73 -12.52 -3.64 6.73
CA GLU A 73 -12.08 -2.47 7.45
C GLU A 73 -12.17 -2.67 8.98
N PRO A 74 -11.29 -2.00 9.77
CA PRO A 74 -10.18 -1.16 9.30
C PRO A 74 -8.89 -1.96 8.97
N ASP A 75 -8.77 -3.17 9.51
CA ASP A 75 -7.48 -3.84 9.64
C ASP A 75 -7.61 -5.37 9.68
N LYS A 76 -8.56 -5.97 8.96
CA LYS A 76 -8.69 -7.44 8.90
C LYS A 76 -8.41 -7.94 7.50
N VAL A 77 -7.66 -9.04 7.42
CA VAL A 77 -7.35 -9.71 6.16
C VAL A 77 -7.33 -11.21 6.33
N ARG A 78 -7.82 -11.93 5.32
CA ARG A 78 -7.62 -13.35 5.15
C ARG A 78 -7.20 -13.63 3.72
N MET A 79 -6.26 -14.54 3.56
CA MET A 79 -5.74 -14.99 2.29
C MET A 79 -5.81 -16.51 2.24
N ASP A 80 -6.49 -17.03 1.22
CA ASP A 80 -6.56 -18.45 0.92
C ASP A 80 -5.83 -18.70 -0.40
N ILE A 81 -4.78 -19.53 -0.36
CA ILE A 81 -4.04 -19.97 -1.54
C ILE A 81 -4.34 -21.44 -1.77
N GLU A 82 -4.92 -21.76 -2.91
CA GLU A 82 -5.23 -23.13 -3.29
C GLU A 82 -4.24 -23.62 -4.35
N MET A 83 -3.57 -24.74 -4.06
CA MET A 83 -2.58 -25.36 -4.94
C MET A 83 -2.67 -26.87 -4.81
N MET A 84 -2.79 -27.58 -5.94
CA MET A 84 -2.92 -29.05 -5.97
C MET A 84 -4.04 -29.61 -5.08
N GLY A 85 -5.16 -28.88 -4.91
CA GLY A 85 -6.29 -29.27 -4.08
C GLY A 85 -6.09 -29.08 -2.57
N MET A 86 -4.97 -28.52 -2.13
CA MET A 86 -4.77 -28.05 -0.76
C MET A 86 -4.98 -26.55 -0.67
N ILE A 87 -5.61 -26.10 0.42
CA ILE A 87 -5.81 -24.69 0.74
C ILE A 87 -4.87 -24.30 1.88
N ILE A 88 -4.05 -23.29 1.65
CA ILE A 88 -3.20 -22.66 2.66
C ILE A 88 -3.87 -21.35 3.06
N THR A 89 -4.34 -21.26 4.30
CA THR A 89 -4.98 -20.05 4.85
C THR A 89 -4.04 -19.31 5.78
N GLN A 90 -3.98 -18.00 5.62
CA GLN A 90 -3.32 -17.05 6.51
C GLN A 90 -4.23 -15.86 6.75
N ALA A 91 -4.29 -15.33 7.97
CA ALA A 91 -5.13 -14.18 8.29
C ALA A 91 -4.56 -13.31 9.42
N TYR A 92 -5.06 -12.08 9.50
CA TYR A 92 -4.98 -11.22 10.68
C TYR A 92 -6.40 -10.74 10.99
N ASP A 93 -6.85 -10.98 12.22
CA ASP A 93 -8.24 -10.79 12.64
C ASP A 93 -8.53 -9.45 13.32
N GLY A 94 -7.53 -8.56 13.36
CA GLY A 94 -7.56 -7.28 14.08
C GLY A 94 -6.71 -7.30 15.36
N GLU A 95 -6.34 -8.49 15.85
CA GLU A 95 -5.52 -8.65 17.05
C GLU A 95 -4.35 -9.60 16.82
N THR A 96 -4.60 -10.75 16.19
CA THR A 96 -3.62 -11.83 16.03
C THR A 96 -3.47 -12.21 14.57
N ALA A 97 -2.21 -12.37 14.14
CA ALA A 97 -1.91 -12.97 12.84
C ALA A 97 -1.73 -14.48 13.01
N TRP A 98 -2.40 -15.26 12.17
CA TRP A 98 -2.40 -16.72 12.26
C TRP A 98 -2.39 -17.37 10.89
N GLY A 99 -1.98 -18.63 10.83
CA GLY A 99 -2.02 -19.44 9.63
C GLY A 99 -2.29 -20.90 9.93
N VAL A 100 -2.68 -21.65 8.90
CA VAL A 100 -2.81 -23.12 8.99
C VAL A 100 -1.48 -23.74 8.58
N ASN A 101 -0.89 -24.52 9.48
CA ASN A 101 0.32 -25.28 9.19
C ASN A 101 -0.02 -26.41 8.20
N PRO A 102 0.55 -26.44 6.99
CA PRO A 102 0.18 -27.42 5.97
C PRO A 102 0.61 -28.85 6.30
N GLN A 103 1.55 -29.04 7.23
CA GLN A 103 2.02 -30.37 7.65
C GLN A 103 1.15 -30.96 8.76
N THR A 104 0.71 -30.15 9.71
CA THR A 104 -0.03 -30.59 10.90
C THR A 104 -1.53 -30.32 10.84
N GLY A 105 -1.97 -29.43 9.93
CA GLY A 105 -3.34 -28.92 9.85
C GLY A 105 -3.75 -28.01 11.01
N SER A 106 -2.83 -27.71 11.92
CA SER A 106 -3.12 -26.89 13.10
C SER A 106 -3.11 -25.40 12.76
N THR A 107 -3.98 -24.64 13.43
CA THR A 107 -3.93 -23.17 13.38
C THR A 107 -2.86 -22.70 14.36
N GLU A 108 -1.90 -21.93 13.85
CA GLU A 108 -0.74 -21.46 14.60
C GLU A 108 -0.63 -19.94 14.48
N GLU A 109 -0.30 -19.28 15.59
CA GLU A 109 0.00 -17.85 15.60
C GLU A 109 1.32 -17.59 14.87
N MET A 110 1.37 -16.51 14.10
CA MET A 110 2.57 -16.14 13.36
C MET A 110 3.61 -15.51 14.29
N PRO A 111 4.92 -15.71 14.03
CA PRO A 111 5.98 -14.97 14.72
C PRO A 111 5.79 -13.46 14.59
N GLU A 112 6.15 -12.72 15.64
CA GLU A 112 5.92 -11.27 15.77
C GLU A 112 6.25 -10.44 14.51
N GLN A 113 7.42 -10.68 13.89
CA GLN A 113 7.80 -9.97 12.67
C GLN A 113 6.84 -10.21 11.49
N GLN A 114 6.35 -11.45 11.34
CA GLN A 114 5.37 -11.78 10.31
C GLN A 114 4.00 -11.23 10.66
N ALA A 115 3.64 -11.25 11.95
CA ALA A 115 2.40 -10.66 12.43
C ALA A 115 2.33 -9.15 12.16
N GLU A 116 3.40 -8.40 12.42
CA GLU A 116 3.48 -6.96 12.12
C GLU A 116 3.38 -6.68 10.62
N TYR A 117 4.03 -7.51 9.79
CA TYR A 117 3.87 -7.40 8.34
C TYR A 117 2.42 -7.67 7.93
N MET A 118 1.78 -8.71 8.47
CA MET A 118 0.41 -9.08 8.16
C MET A 118 -0.56 -7.96 8.56
N LYS A 119 -0.42 -7.42 9.77
CA LYS A 119 -1.18 -6.27 10.29
C LYS A 119 -1.08 -5.06 9.38
N ARG A 120 0.12 -4.69 8.92
CA ARG A 120 0.30 -3.57 7.97
C ARG A 120 -0.42 -3.83 6.64
N ASN A 121 -0.38 -5.07 6.15
CA ASN A 121 -1.09 -5.45 4.91
C ASN A 121 -2.61 -5.57 5.10
N ALA A 122 -3.07 -5.75 6.34
CA ALA A 122 -4.47 -5.83 6.68
C ALA A 122 -5.19 -4.49 6.56
N LEU A 123 -4.45 -3.38 6.61
CA LEU A 123 -4.99 -2.05 6.38
C LEU A 123 -5.75 -1.99 5.05
N GLY A 124 -6.96 -1.48 5.15
CA GLY A 124 -7.90 -1.37 4.05
C GLY A 124 -7.81 -0.04 3.30
N VAL A 125 -8.93 0.32 2.69
CA VAL A 125 -9.20 1.57 2.01
C VAL A 125 -9.04 2.76 2.95
N ASP A 126 -9.33 2.65 4.26
CA ASP A 126 -9.16 3.75 5.22
C ASP A 126 -7.73 4.30 5.24
N ALA A 127 -6.72 3.43 5.12
CA ALA A 127 -5.32 3.84 5.04
C ALA A 127 -4.93 4.50 3.70
N LEU A 128 -5.70 4.27 2.64
CA LEU A 128 -5.52 4.92 1.34
C LEU A 128 -6.02 6.36 1.34
N ILE A 129 -7.17 6.59 1.99
CA ILE A 129 -7.83 7.89 2.06
C ILE A 129 -7.30 8.76 3.21
N TYR A 130 -6.84 8.15 4.30
CA TYR A 130 -6.30 8.82 5.50
C TYR A 130 -4.92 8.29 5.92
N PRO A 131 -3.88 8.38 5.07
CA PRO A 131 -2.56 7.82 5.34
C PRO A 131 -1.92 8.38 6.62
N GLU A 132 -2.17 9.64 6.97
CA GLU A 132 -1.65 10.30 8.17
C GLU A 132 -2.10 9.66 9.50
N LYS A 133 -3.19 8.88 9.50
CA LYS A 133 -3.65 8.12 10.66
C LYS A 133 -2.76 6.92 10.98
N TYR A 134 -1.97 6.45 10.00
CA TYR A 134 -1.26 5.18 10.06
C TYR A 134 0.27 5.29 10.01
N GLY A 135 0.83 6.47 9.75
CA GLY A 135 2.27 6.77 9.86
C GLY A 135 2.96 7.01 8.52
#